data_AF-X0W5L2-F1
#
_entry.id   AF-X0W5L2-F1
#
_cell.length_a   1.000
_cell.length_b   1.000
_cell.length_c   1.000
_cell.angle_alpha   90.00
_cell.angle_beta   90.00
_cell.angle_gamma   90.00
#
_symmetry.space_group_name_H-M   'P 1'
#
loop_
_entity.id
_entity.type
_entity.pdbx_description
1 polymer ?
#
loop_
_entity_poly.entity_id
_entity_poly.type
_entity_poly.pdbx_seq_one_letter_code
_entity_poly.pdbx_strand_id
1 'polypeptide(L)' 'MSNENFKSLVDKAKKFLDSSKLLLNANDYDSTVSRIYYAMFFSTEALLLTKNLAAKSHSGLISIFG' A
#
# COMPACT_ATOMS: atom_id res chain seq x y z
N MET A 1 -18.84 -6.29 0.99
CA MET A 1 -17.65 -6.64 1.80
C MET A 1 -16.35 -6.74 0.99
N SER A 2 -16.25 -7.43 -0.16
CA SER A 2 -14.99 -7.51 -0.94
C SER A 2 -14.64 -6.23 -1.73
N ASN A 3 -15.62 -5.58 -2.38
CA ASN A 3 -15.37 -4.38 -3.21
C ASN A 3 -15.04 -3.12 -2.40
N GLU A 4 -15.60 -2.97 -1.20
CA GLU A 4 -15.35 -1.81 -0.33
C GLU A 4 -13.90 -1.80 0.21
N ASN A 5 -13.38 -2.99 0.55
CA ASN A 5 -12.00 -3.14 1.00
C ASN A 5 -11.00 -2.88 -0.13
N PHE A 6 -11.26 -3.39 -1.35
CA PHE A 6 -10.38 -3.12 -2.50
C PHE A 6 -10.26 -1.63 -2.80
N LYS A 7 -11.39 -0.92 -2.93
CA LYS A 7 -11.38 0.50 -3.26
C LYS A 7 -10.70 1.33 -2.17
N SER A 8 -11.00 1.03 -0.90
CA SER A 8 -10.37 1.69 0.25
C SER A 8 -8.84 1.54 0.25
N LEU A 9 -8.33 0.35 -0.04
CA LEU A 9 -6.89 0.08 -0.12
C LEU A 9 -6.23 0.85 -1.27
N VAL A 10 -6.85 0.86 -2.45
CA VAL A 10 -6.36 1.61 -3.62
C VAL A 10 -6.33 3.12 -3.33
N ASP A 11 -7.40 3.65 -2.74
CA ASP A 11 -7.48 5.08 -2.41
C ASP A 11 -6.44 5.47 -1.34
N LYS A 12 -6.19 4.58 -0.37
CA LYS A 12 -5.14 4.76 0.64
C LYS A 12 -3.74 4.73 0.04
N ALA A 13 -3.48 3.80 -0.90
CA ALA A 13 -2.21 3.72 -1.62
C ALA A 13 -1.94 5.01 -2.40
N LYS A 14 -2.94 5.51 -3.14
CA LYS A 14 -2.84 6.79 -3.87
C LYS A 14 -2.56 7.97 -2.95
N LYS A 15 -3.28 8.07 -1.83
CA LYS A 15 -3.07 9.13 -0.85
C LYS A 15 -1.63 9.12 -0.29
N PHE A 16 -1.08 7.94 -0.05
CA PHE A 16 0.29 7.79 0.44
C PHE A 16 1.32 8.17 -0.62
N LEU A 17 1.10 7.80 -1.88
CA LEU A 17 1.93 8.24 -2.99
C LEU A 17 1.89 9.76 -3.21
N ASP A 18 0.73 10.39 -3.04
CA ASP A 18 0.64 11.84 -3.13
C ASP A 18 1.33 12.53 -1.94
N SER A 19 1.21 11.95 -0.76
CA SER A 19 1.93 12.42 0.44
C SER A 19 3.45 12.28 0.28
N SER A 20 3.93 11.20 -0.33
CA SER A 20 5.37 11.01 -0.55
C SER A 20 5.96 12.06 -1.48
N LYS A 21 5.20 12.55 -2.48
CA LYS A 21 5.64 13.65 -3.35
C LYS A 21 5.81 14.96 -2.56
N LEU A 22 4.91 15.25 -1.63
CA LEU A 22 5.00 16.43 -0.76
C LEU A 22 6.22 16.36 0.16
N LEU A 23 6.46 15.19 0.76
CA LEU A 23 7.61 14.93 1.65
C LEU A 23 8.94 15.01 0.89
N LEU A 24 8.97 14.49 -0.34
CA LEU A 24 10.14 14.57 -1.21
C LEU A 24 10.51 16.02 -1.50
N ASN A 25 9.52 16.87 -1.82
CA ASN A 25 9.73 18.30 -2.04
C ASN A 25 10.21 19.03 -0.77
N ALA A 26 9.91 18.49 0.41
CA ALA A 26 10.38 19.00 1.70
C ALA A 26 11.76 18.45 2.11
N ASN A 27 12.41 17.63 1.28
CA ASN A 27 13.64 16.89 1.59
C ASN A 27 13.53 15.95 2.80
N ASP A 28 12.31 15.55 3.19
CA ASP A 28 12.07 14.54 4.23
C ASP A 28 12.11 13.14 3.59
N TYR A 29 13.33 12.64 3.38
CA TYR A 29 13.56 11.38 2.67
C TYR A 29 13.08 10.15 3.45
N ASP A 30 13.28 10.13 4.77
CA ASP A 30 12.87 9.00 5.62
C ASP A 30 11.34 8.83 5.58
N SER A 31 10.60 9.93 5.73
CA SER A 31 9.13 9.88 5.62
C SER A 31 8.69 9.57 4.19
N THR A 32 9.41 10.04 3.17
CA THR A 32 9.12 9.72 1.76
C THR A 32 9.18 8.22 1.51
N VAL A 33 10.28 7.57 1.91
CA VAL A 33 10.46 6.12 1.75
C VAL A 33 9.38 5.36 2.51
N SER A 34 9.08 5.76 3.74
CA SER A 34 8.00 5.15 4.53
C SER A 34 6.64 5.21 3.83
N ARG A 35 6.29 6.36 3.23
CA ARG A 35 5.02 6.51 2.49
C ARG A 35 4.99 5.68 1.21
N ILE A 36 6.09 5.62 0.47
CA ILE A 36 6.19 4.78 -0.74
C ILE A 36 6.04 3.31 -0.36
N TYR A 37 6.71 2.86 0.70
CA TYR A 37 6.61 1.48 1.21
C TYR A 37 5.16 1.09 1.50
N TYR A 38 4.44 1.91 2.27
CA TYR A 38 3.05 1.60 2.58
C TYR A 38 2.10 1.75 1.38
N ALA A 39 2.41 2.62 0.42
CA ALA A 39 1.65 2.68 -0.83
C ALA A 39 1.76 1.36 -1.61
N MET A 40 2.97 0.77 -1.68
CA MET A 40 3.18 -0.55 -2.27
C MET A 40 2.45 -1.63 -1.47
N PHE A 41 2.55 -1.61 -0.13
CA PHE A 41 1.86 -2.57 0.74
C PHE A 41 0.35 -2.62 0.49
N PHE A 42 -0.34 -1.47 0.51
CA PHE A 42 -1.79 -1.43 0.28
C PHE A 42 -2.15 -1.79 -1.17
N SER A 43 -1.28 -1.47 -2.14
CA SER A 43 -1.48 -1.90 -3.53
C SER A 43 -1.41 -3.41 -3.67
N THR A 44 -0.42 -4.05 -3.02
CA THR A 44 -0.28 -5.50 -2.99
C THR A 44 -1.45 -6.16 -2.26
N GLU A 45 -1.89 -5.60 -1.13
CA GLU A 45 -3.07 -6.11 -0.41
C GLU A 45 -4.32 -6.06 -1.29
N ALA A 46 -4.55 -4.94 -1.99
CA ALA A 46 -5.64 -4.80 -2.95
C ALA A 46 -5.53 -5.81 -4.10
N LEU A 47 -4.33 -6.04 -4.63
CA LEU A 47 -4.08 -7.02 -5.69
C LEU A 47 -4.43 -8.44 -5.22
N LEU A 48 -4.02 -8.84 -4.01
CA LEU A 48 -4.33 -10.16 -3.46
C LEU A 48 -5.84 -10.39 -3.33
N LEU A 49 -6.60 -9.36 -2.93
CA LEU A 49 -8.07 -9.44 -2.88
C LEU A 49 -8.68 -9.76 -4.25
N THR A 50 -8.11 -9.26 -5.36
CA THR A 50 -8.58 -9.61 -6.72
C THR A 50 -8.39 -11.09 -7.07
N LYS A 51 -7.54 -11.79 -6.31
CA LYS A 51 -7.26 -13.23 -6.43
C LYS A 51 -7.94 -14.07 -5.35
N ASN A 52 -8.84 -13.47 -4.55
CA ASN A 52 -9.43 -14.08 -3.36
C ASN A 52 -8.38 -14.55 -2.34
N LEU A 53 -7.22 -13.88 -2.30
CA LEU A 53 -6.15 -14.11 -1.34
C LEU A 53 -6.12 -12.97 -0.31
N ALA A 54 -5.76 -13.29 0.93
CA ALA A 54 -5.57 -12.32 1.99
C ALA A 54 -4.40 -12.73 2.89
N ALA A 55 -3.51 -11.78 3.18
CA ALA A 55 -2.41 -11.99 4.10
C ALA A 55 -2.88 -11.76 5.55
N LYS A 56 -2.35 -12.55 6.49
CA LYS A 56 -2.64 -12.40 7.93
C LYS A 56 -1.58 -11.60 8.68
N SER A 57 -0.49 -11.25 8.02
CA SER A 57 0.63 -10.50 8.58
C SER A 57 1.39 -9.79 7.47
N HIS A 58 2.27 -8.88 7.88
CA HIS A 58 3.12 -8.14 6.96
C HIS A 58 4.07 -9.06 6.18
N SER A 59 4.72 -9.99 6.90
CA SER A 59 5.59 -11.01 6.32
C SER A 59 4.81 -11.99 5.43
N GLY A 60 3.57 -12.32 5.81
CA GLY A 60 2.69 -13.15 5.01
C GLY A 60 2.32 -12.50 3.68
N LEU A 61 2.13 -11.18 3.66
CA LEU A 61 1.84 -10.46 2.42
C LEU A 61 3.02 -10.52 1.45
N ILE A 62 4.24 -10.30 1.95
CA ILE A 62 5.47 -10.42 1.16
C ILE A 62 5.59 -11.86 0.62
N SER A 63 5.45 -12.87 1.48
CA SER A 63 5.56 -14.27 1.08
C SER A 63 4.51 -14.74 0.06
N ILE A 64 3.28 -14.19 0.11
CA ILE A 64 2.23 -14.54 -0.85
C ILE A 64 2.47 -13.84 -2.20
N PHE A 65 2.98 -12.61 -2.17
CA PHE A 65 3.24 -11.84 -3.38
C PHE A 65 4.48 -12.33 -4.14
N GLY A 66 5.56 -12.67 -3.42
CA GLY A 66 6.83 -13.12 -3.98
C GLY A 66 8.01 -12.33 -3.43
#